data_AF-A0A6P5G0W7-F1
#
_entry.id   AF-A0A6P5G0W7-F1
#
_cell.length_a   1.000
_cell.length_b   1.000
_cell.length_c   1.000
_cell.angle_alpha   90.00
_cell.angle_beta   90.00
_cell.angle_gamma   90.00
#
_symmetry.space_group_name_H-M   'P 1'
#
loop_
_entity.id
_entity.type
_entity.pdbx_description
1 polymer ?
#
loop_
_entity_poly.entity_id
_entity_poly.type
_entity_poly.pdbx_seq_one_letter_code
_entity_poly.pdbx_strand_id
1 'polypeptide(L)'
;MGPAAAAAAAARPQKASAAGGVPARWVCALCASCFVFGVFVINRIWSVPEPVKLNEKALFVERTQTRLSEVYIPCQRKQNSIHIGEILNHVSQTHDVIMTLDKTISNLEMRLAAARAARATKQEKSLISADSDIELSKVRPKVFFVMGIITAFSSRKRRDSIRETWMPHGENLRRLEKEKGIVVRFVIGHSGTRGSLLDHTVDAEDEQYSDFLRLDHVEGYHELSSKTLIYFSTAVAIWDADFYIKVDDDVHVNIGVLGSTLARHRSKPRIYTGCMKSGPVLAKQGVKYHEPEYWKFGEEGNKYFRHATGQLYAISKELATYLSVNRRLLGFMVHRSQCGAHR
;
A
#
# COMPACT_ATOMS: atom_id res chain seq x y z
N MET A 1 -51.57 33.32 61.20
CA MET A 1 -50.65 32.70 60.23
C MET A 1 -51.43 32.53 58.94
N GLY A 2 -51.01 33.24 57.88
CA GLY A 2 -51.89 33.66 56.79
C GLY A 2 -52.27 32.57 55.78
N PRO A 3 -53.38 32.77 55.04
CA PRO A 3 -53.58 32.14 53.75
C PRO A 3 -53.13 33.06 52.60
N ALA A 4 -52.69 32.39 51.54
CA ALA A 4 -52.08 32.95 50.35
C ALA A 4 -53.03 33.86 49.55
N ALA A 5 -52.55 35.04 49.19
CA ALA A 5 -53.19 35.94 48.24
C ALA A 5 -52.55 35.77 46.86
N ALA A 6 -53.43 35.61 45.87
CA ALA A 6 -53.13 35.50 44.45
C ALA A 6 -52.52 36.78 43.87
N ALA A 7 -51.56 36.63 42.97
CA ALA A 7 -51.07 37.71 42.10
C ALA A 7 -51.19 37.28 40.63
N ALA A 8 -51.87 38.13 39.88
CA ALA A 8 -52.21 37.99 38.48
C ALA A 8 -50.97 38.09 37.57
N ALA A 9 -50.92 37.28 36.51
CA ALA A 9 -50.00 37.45 35.39
C ALA A 9 -50.78 37.67 34.09
N ALA A 10 -50.42 38.75 33.42
CA ALA A 10 -51.11 39.36 32.30
C ALA A 10 -51.07 38.54 31.00
N ALA A 11 -52.19 38.58 30.27
CA ALA A 11 -52.30 38.09 28.90
C ALA A 11 -51.53 38.99 27.92
N ARG A 12 -50.78 38.38 26.98
CA ARG A 12 -50.32 39.00 25.73
C ARG A 12 -50.80 38.15 24.54
N PRO A 13 -51.15 38.79 23.41
CA PRO A 13 -52.02 38.20 22.40
C PRO A 13 -51.25 37.31 21.41
N GLN A 14 -51.88 36.20 21.03
CA GLN A 14 -51.48 35.38 19.88
C GLN A 14 -51.70 36.19 18.59
N LYS A 15 -50.61 36.61 17.94
CA LYS A 15 -50.63 37.06 16.55
C LYS A 15 -50.58 35.84 15.64
N ALA A 16 -51.69 35.54 14.99
CA ALA A 16 -51.76 34.65 13.85
C ALA A 16 -50.84 35.20 12.74
N SER A 17 -49.88 34.38 12.29
CA SER A 17 -49.15 34.63 11.04
C SER A 17 -49.55 33.58 10.03
N ALA A 18 -49.85 34.06 8.82
CA ALA A 18 -50.46 33.33 7.74
C ALA A 18 -49.62 32.12 7.30
N ALA A 19 -50.21 30.93 7.42
CA ALA A 19 -49.65 29.70 6.87
C ALA A 19 -49.84 29.67 5.34
N GLY A 20 -48.91 30.27 4.61
CA GLY A 20 -48.70 29.99 3.19
C GLY A 20 -47.98 28.65 3.00
N GLY A 21 -48.60 27.56 3.46
CA GLY A 21 -48.07 26.21 3.31
C GLY A 21 -48.47 25.63 1.97
N VAL A 22 -47.50 25.16 1.19
CA VAL A 22 -47.76 24.40 -0.05
C VAL A 22 -48.59 23.17 0.33
N PRO A 23 -49.75 22.92 -0.31
CA PRO A 23 -50.63 21.83 0.10
C PRO A 23 -49.87 20.50 0.06
N ALA A 24 -50.04 19.65 1.08
CA ALA A 24 -49.33 18.36 1.18
C ALA A 24 -49.42 17.50 -0.09
N ARG A 25 -50.51 17.68 -0.87
CA ARG A 25 -50.71 17.04 -2.17
C ARG A 25 -49.63 17.43 -3.21
N TRP A 26 -49.20 18.68 -3.21
CA TRP A 26 -48.12 19.17 -4.08
C TRP A 26 -46.75 18.70 -3.61
N VAL A 27 -46.52 18.61 -2.29
CA VAL A 27 -45.29 18.03 -1.75
C VAL A 27 -45.20 16.54 -2.11
N CYS A 28 -46.27 15.78 -1.95
CA CYS A 28 -46.32 14.37 -2.35
C CYS A 28 -46.13 14.20 -3.86
N ALA A 29 -46.73 15.07 -4.68
CA ALA A 29 -46.54 15.03 -6.13
C ALA A 29 -45.08 15.33 -6.54
N LEU A 30 -44.43 16.28 -5.86
CA LEU A 30 -43.03 16.63 -6.10
C LEU A 30 -42.07 15.53 -5.61
N CYS A 31 -42.38 14.87 -4.49
CA CYS A 31 -41.63 13.71 -4.02
C CYS A 31 -41.78 12.51 -4.97
N ALA A 32 -42.99 12.24 -5.46
CA ALA A 32 -43.24 11.17 -6.41
C ALA A 32 -42.53 11.43 -7.75
N SER A 33 -42.55 12.67 -8.26
CA SER A 33 -41.85 13.01 -9.50
C SER A 33 -40.33 12.91 -9.33
N CYS A 34 -39.76 13.36 -8.21
CA CYS A 34 -38.34 13.18 -7.90
C CYS A 34 -37.95 11.69 -7.80
N PHE A 35 -38.81 10.84 -7.24
CA PHE A 35 -38.56 9.41 -7.15
C PHE A 35 -38.59 8.74 -8.52
N VAL A 36 -39.58 9.06 -9.36
CA VAL A 36 -39.67 8.55 -10.74
C VAL A 36 -38.49 9.02 -11.58
N PHE A 37 -38.10 10.28 -11.48
CA PHE A 37 -36.92 10.81 -12.18
C PHE A 37 -35.62 10.17 -11.68
N GLY A 38 -35.51 9.93 -10.37
CA GLY A 38 -34.40 9.19 -9.77
C GLY A 38 -34.30 7.74 -10.28
N VAL A 39 -35.42 7.03 -10.41
CA VAL A 39 -35.47 5.68 -10.98
C VAL A 39 -35.07 5.69 -12.47
N PHE A 40 -35.50 6.68 -13.25
CA PHE A 40 -35.07 6.81 -14.65
C PHE A 40 -33.59 7.17 -14.79
N VAL A 41 -33.02 8.00 -13.90
CA VAL A 41 -31.59 8.35 -13.91
C VAL A 41 -30.73 7.16 -13.47
N ILE A 42 -31.17 6.41 -12.45
CA ILE A 42 -30.50 5.17 -12.03
C ILE A 42 -30.57 4.10 -13.14
N ASN A 43 -31.72 3.93 -13.80
CA ASN A 43 -31.86 2.97 -14.90
C ASN A 43 -31.14 3.40 -16.20
N ARG A 44 -30.84 4.69 -16.39
CA ARG A 44 -30.10 5.21 -17.55
C ARG A 44 -28.59 5.24 -17.35
N ILE A 45 -28.12 5.44 -16.10
CA ILE A 45 -26.69 5.46 -15.75
C ILE A 45 -26.20 4.06 -15.34
N TRP A 46 -27.10 3.21 -14.86
CA TRP A 46 -26.84 1.79 -14.57
C TRP A 46 -27.61 0.92 -15.55
N SER A 47 -27.16 0.88 -16.79
CA SER A 47 -27.46 -0.23 -17.68
C SER A 47 -26.79 -1.46 -17.08
N VAL A 48 -27.55 -2.26 -16.32
CA VAL A 48 -27.17 -3.63 -15.99
C VAL A 48 -26.94 -4.35 -17.32
N PRO A 49 -25.75 -4.93 -17.60
CA PRO A 49 -25.59 -5.77 -18.78
C PRO A 49 -26.60 -6.91 -18.68
N GLU A 50 -27.36 -7.15 -19.76
CA GLU A 50 -28.23 -8.33 -19.85
C GLU A 50 -27.47 -9.59 -19.43
N PRO A 51 -28.09 -10.51 -18.66
CA PRO A 51 -27.53 -11.83 -18.48
C PRO A 51 -27.53 -12.52 -19.83
N VAL A 52 -26.33 -12.73 -20.40
CA VAL A 52 -26.12 -13.66 -21.50
C VAL A 52 -26.78 -14.97 -21.12
N LYS A 53 -27.77 -15.42 -21.92
CA LYS A 53 -28.40 -16.73 -21.78
C LYS A 53 -27.32 -17.80 -21.85
N LEU A 54 -26.84 -18.23 -20.70
CA LEU A 54 -25.95 -19.38 -20.54
C LEU A 54 -26.82 -20.62 -20.75
N ASN A 55 -26.58 -21.26 -21.88
CA ASN A 55 -27.24 -22.47 -22.31
C ASN A 55 -27.15 -23.53 -21.20
N GLU A 56 -28.29 -24.15 -20.94
CA GLU A 56 -28.64 -24.95 -19.77
C GLU A 56 -28.00 -26.37 -19.82
N LYS A 57 -26.65 -26.46 -19.86
CA LYS A 57 -25.93 -27.75 -19.90
C LYS A 57 -24.66 -27.84 -19.04
N ALA A 58 -24.46 -26.96 -18.06
CA ALA A 58 -23.26 -26.99 -17.20
C ALA A 58 -23.49 -27.52 -15.76
N LEU A 59 -24.67 -28.06 -15.46
CA LEU A 59 -24.98 -28.70 -14.17
C LEU A 59 -25.20 -30.20 -14.35
N PHE A 60 -24.16 -30.94 -14.73
CA PHE A 60 -24.10 -32.39 -14.50
C PHE A 60 -22.68 -32.98 -14.39
N VAL A 61 -21.61 -32.19 -14.53
CA VAL A 61 -20.24 -32.73 -14.66
C VAL A 61 -19.47 -32.74 -13.33
N GLU A 62 -20.15 -32.68 -12.18
CA GLU A 62 -19.52 -32.83 -10.86
C GLU A 62 -19.95 -34.11 -10.14
N ARG A 63 -20.29 -35.18 -10.88
CA ARG A 63 -20.59 -36.46 -10.23
C ARG A 63 -20.45 -37.71 -11.11
N THR A 64 -19.36 -37.88 -11.86
CA THR A 64 -18.95 -39.22 -12.30
C THR A 64 -17.52 -39.22 -12.86
N GLN A 65 -16.54 -39.21 -11.97
CA GLN A 65 -15.19 -39.70 -12.30
C GLN A 65 -14.95 -40.99 -11.51
N THR A 66 -15.70 -42.02 -11.90
CA THR A 66 -15.37 -43.41 -11.59
C THR A 66 -15.98 -44.27 -12.70
N ARG A 67 -15.12 -45.08 -13.32
CA ARG A 67 -15.37 -46.14 -14.32
C ARG A 67 -15.23 -45.81 -15.82
N LEU A 68 -14.04 -46.21 -16.31
CA LEU A 68 -13.76 -47.12 -17.44
C LEU A 68 -14.01 -46.72 -18.91
N SER A 69 -12.92 -46.92 -19.67
CA SER A 69 -12.82 -47.48 -21.04
C SER A 69 -13.15 -46.54 -22.21
N GLU A 70 -12.12 -46.09 -22.93
CA GLU A 70 -11.61 -46.71 -24.18
C GLU A 70 -12.54 -46.49 -25.38
N VAL A 71 -12.27 -45.44 -26.16
CA VAL A 71 -12.50 -45.45 -27.61
C VAL A 71 -11.23 -44.92 -28.28
N TYR A 72 -10.61 -45.83 -29.02
CA TYR A 72 -9.34 -45.76 -29.70
C TYR A 72 -9.50 -45.07 -31.06
N ILE A 73 -8.85 -43.92 -31.26
CA ILE A 73 -8.57 -43.39 -32.60
C ILE A 73 -7.13 -43.79 -32.95
N PRO A 74 -6.89 -44.59 -34.01
CA PRO A 74 -5.58 -45.17 -34.27
C PRO A 74 -4.67 -44.13 -34.93
N CYS A 75 -3.94 -43.37 -34.13
CA CYS A 75 -2.70 -42.74 -34.62
C CYS A 75 -1.57 -43.77 -34.52
N GLN A 76 -1.10 -44.20 -35.68
CA GLN A 76 0.07 -45.06 -35.86
C GLN A 76 1.21 -44.65 -34.92
N ARG A 77 1.47 -45.50 -33.93
CA ARG A 77 2.52 -45.38 -32.94
C ARG A 77 3.85 -45.77 -33.60
N LYS A 78 4.71 -44.79 -33.89
CA LYS A 78 6.15 -45.03 -34.01
C LYS A 78 6.86 -44.28 -32.87
N GLN A 79 7.37 -45.07 -31.92
CA GLN A 79 8.40 -44.77 -30.92
C GLN A 79 8.65 -43.27 -30.64
N ASN A 80 7.90 -42.61 -29.74
CA ASN A 80 8.32 -41.28 -29.22
C ASN A 80 7.68 -40.85 -27.87
N SER A 81 6.80 -41.65 -27.24
CA SER A 81 6.13 -41.20 -26.00
C SER A 81 6.99 -41.27 -24.73
N ILE A 82 8.05 -42.09 -24.72
CA ILE A 82 9.03 -42.11 -23.61
C ILE A 82 9.88 -40.84 -23.65
N HIS A 83 10.26 -40.42 -24.86
CA HIS A 83 11.12 -39.26 -25.07
C HIS A 83 10.45 -37.94 -24.64
N ILE A 84 9.14 -37.77 -24.85
CA ILE A 84 8.43 -36.55 -24.44
C ILE A 84 8.34 -36.42 -22.91
N GLY A 85 8.12 -37.52 -22.18
CA GLY A 85 8.11 -37.52 -20.71
C GLY A 85 9.48 -37.24 -20.11
N GLU A 86 10.53 -37.80 -20.72
CA GLU A 86 11.93 -37.50 -20.36
C GLU A 86 12.29 -36.05 -20.65
N ILE A 87 11.89 -35.49 -21.80
CA ILE A 87 12.11 -34.09 -22.15
C ILE A 87 11.41 -33.17 -21.15
N LEU A 88 10.15 -33.42 -20.79
CA LEU A 88 9.42 -32.60 -19.82
C LEU A 88 10.05 -32.67 -18.41
N ASN A 89 10.51 -33.86 -18.00
CA ASN A 89 11.24 -34.03 -16.75
C ASN A 89 12.59 -33.30 -16.78
N HIS A 90 13.34 -33.39 -17.88
CA HIS A 90 14.59 -32.64 -18.07
C HIS A 90 14.36 -31.13 -18.07
N VAL A 91 13.29 -30.64 -18.71
CA VAL A 91 12.92 -29.22 -18.70
C VAL A 91 12.54 -28.77 -17.29
N SER A 92 11.78 -29.57 -16.54
CA SER A 92 11.46 -29.29 -15.13
C SER A 92 12.71 -29.24 -14.26
N GLN A 93 13.60 -30.22 -14.38
CA GLN A 93 14.87 -30.25 -13.64
C GLN A 93 15.77 -29.07 -14.01
N THR A 94 15.84 -28.70 -15.30
CA THR A 94 16.60 -27.53 -15.74
C THR A 94 16.01 -26.26 -15.15
N HIS A 95 14.68 -26.14 -15.11
CA HIS A 95 14.03 -25.00 -14.50
C HIS A 95 14.31 -24.94 -12.98
N ASP A 96 14.30 -26.07 -12.27
CA ASP A 96 14.65 -26.13 -10.85
C ASP A 96 16.10 -25.72 -10.59
N VAL A 97 17.03 -26.15 -11.45
CA VAL A 97 18.44 -25.73 -11.38
C VAL A 97 18.56 -24.22 -11.62
N ILE A 98 17.86 -23.67 -12.62
CA ILE A 98 17.84 -22.23 -12.91
C ILE A 98 17.30 -21.45 -11.71
N MET A 99 16.15 -21.86 -11.14
CA MET A 99 15.58 -21.20 -9.95
C MET A 99 16.52 -21.26 -8.75
N THR A 100 17.20 -22.38 -8.57
CA THR A 100 18.19 -22.57 -7.49
C THR A 100 19.38 -21.65 -7.70
N LEU A 101 19.87 -21.54 -8.94
CA LEU A 101 20.98 -20.68 -9.31
C LEU A 101 20.63 -19.21 -9.10
N ASP A 102 19.46 -18.76 -9.58
CA ASP A 102 18.95 -17.41 -9.37
C ASP A 102 18.85 -17.08 -7.87
N LYS A 103 18.35 -18.02 -7.07
CA LYS A 103 18.30 -17.86 -5.61
C LYS A 103 19.69 -17.71 -5.00
N THR A 104 20.69 -18.45 -5.47
CA THR A 104 22.08 -18.27 -5.03
C THR A 104 22.67 -16.96 -5.49
N ILE A 105 22.45 -16.54 -6.73
CA ILE A 105 22.93 -15.26 -7.28
C ILE A 105 22.35 -14.11 -6.45
N SER A 106 21.02 -14.05 -6.27
CA SER A 106 20.39 -13.01 -5.46
C SER A 106 20.87 -13.03 -4.00
N ASN A 107 21.13 -14.22 -3.43
CA ASN A 107 21.68 -14.33 -2.08
C ASN A 107 23.11 -13.78 -2.00
N LEU A 108 23.95 -14.03 -3.01
CA LEU A 108 25.31 -13.51 -3.10
C LEU A 108 25.30 -11.99 -3.33
N GLU A 109 24.47 -11.48 -4.22
CA GLU A 109 24.30 -10.04 -4.48
C GLU A 109 23.86 -9.29 -3.22
N MET A 110 22.90 -9.84 -2.47
CA MET A 110 22.46 -9.28 -1.19
C MET A 110 23.56 -9.30 -0.13
N ARG A 111 24.29 -10.42 0.00
CA ARG A 111 25.44 -10.51 0.93
C ARG A 111 26.54 -9.54 0.54
N LEU A 112 26.80 -9.37 -0.76
CA LEU A 112 27.76 -8.41 -1.28
C LEU A 112 27.32 -6.98 -0.96
N ALA A 113 26.04 -6.65 -1.16
CA ALA A 113 25.48 -5.34 -0.81
C ALA A 113 25.58 -5.06 0.69
N ALA A 114 25.24 -6.03 1.54
CA ALA A 114 25.38 -5.93 2.99
C ALA A 114 26.85 -5.77 3.43
N ALA A 115 27.77 -6.52 2.83
CA ALA A 115 29.20 -6.41 3.09
C ALA A 115 29.76 -5.05 2.64
N ARG A 116 29.31 -4.52 1.50
CA ARG A 116 29.64 -3.17 1.03
C ARG A 116 29.13 -2.10 1.99
N ALA A 117 27.90 -2.22 2.48
CA ALA A 117 27.36 -1.30 3.49
C ALA A 117 28.20 -1.33 4.79
N ALA A 118 28.59 -2.53 5.26
CA ALA A 118 29.45 -2.69 6.42
C ALA A 118 30.89 -2.19 6.20
N ARG A 119 31.38 -2.17 4.96
CA ARG A 119 32.68 -1.58 4.60
C ARG A 119 32.62 -0.07 4.47
N ALA A 120 31.56 0.48 3.89
CA ALA A 120 31.35 1.93 3.80
C ALA A 120 31.36 2.56 5.21
N THR A 121 30.67 1.93 6.17
CA THR A 121 30.69 2.38 7.57
C THR A 121 32.07 2.22 8.24
N LYS A 122 32.86 1.20 7.87
CA LYS A 122 34.24 1.02 8.38
C LYS A 122 35.25 1.97 7.74
N GLN A 123 35.08 2.31 6.47
CA GLN A 123 35.99 3.18 5.73
C GLN A 123 35.76 4.64 6.09
N GLU A 124 34.50 5.04 6.32
CA GLU A 124 34.15 6.31 6.98
C GLU A 124 34.78 6.39 8.38
N LYS A 125 34.75 5.29 9.15
CA LYS A 125 35.42 5.19 10.46
C LYS A 125 36.96 5.29 10.39
N SER A 126 37.58 4.96 9.25
CA SER A 126 39.04 4.97 9.06
C SER A 126 39.58 6.32 8.59
N LEU A 127 38.77 7.17 7.98
CA LEU A 127 39.18 8.50 7.51
C LEU A 127 39.03 9.58 8.59
N ILE A 128 38.42 9.24 9.73
CA ILE A 128 38.10 10.16 10.85
C ILE A 128 39.00 9.91 12.07
N SER A 129 39.98 8.99 11.97
CA SER A 129 40.88 8.63 13.08
C SER A 129 42.03 9.61 13.34
N ALA A 130 41.85 10.88 13.04
CA ALA A 130 42.74 11.94 13.47
C ALA A 130 41.89 13.17 13.85
N ASP A 131 41.58 13.24 15.14
CA ASP A 131 41.21 14.47 15.86
C ASP A 131 39.74 14.94 15.76
N SER A 132 38.83 14.20 16.40
CA SER A 132 37.74 14.74 17.26
C SER A 132 36.79 13.62 17.70
N ASP A 133 36.92 13.17 18.94
CA ASP A 133 36.28 11.98 19.51
C ASP A 133 34.85 12.21 20.04
N ILE A 134 34.03 13.05 19.37
CA ILE A 134 32.61 13.26 19.74
C ILE A 134 31.80 13.44 18.44
N GLU A 135 30.75 12.61 18.25
CA GLU A 135 29.74 12.60 17.16
C GLU A 135 29.90 11.64 15.94
N LEU A 136 30.56 10.46 16.05
CA LEU A 136 30.35 9.43 14.99
C LEU A 136 30.43 7.96 15.40
N SER A 137 29.51 7.54 16.27
CA SER A 137 28.86 6.22 16.14
C SER A 137 27.56 6.19 16.93
N LYS A 138 26.51 6.88 16.46
CA LYS A 138 25.16 6.66 17.00
C LYS A 138 24.75 5.24 16.59
N VAL A 139 24.91 4.29 17.53
CA VAL A 139 24.35 2.94 17.40
C VAL A 139 22.87 3.10 17.12
N ARG A 140 22.44 2.73 15.91
CA ARG A 140 21.03 2.83 15.50
C ARG A 140 20.16 2.05 16.51
N PRO A 141 19.07 2.63 17.04
CA PRO A 141 18.21 1.92 17.97
C PRO A 141 17.68 0.63 17.34
N LYS A 142 17.82 -0.48 18.08
CA LYS A 142 17.28 -1.77 17.65
C LYS A 142 15.78 -1.81 17.96
N VAL A 143 14.98 -2.03 16.94
CA VAL A 143 13.52 -2.04 17.02
C VAL A 143 12.96 -3.28 16.34
N PHE A 144 11.73 -3.66 16.66
CA PHE A 144 11.06 -4.79 16.03
C PHE A 144 10.66 -4.44 14.59
N PHE A 145 9.90 -3.36 14.39
CA PHE A 145 9.62 -2.85 13.05
C PHE A 145 9.41 -1.34 13.02
N VAL A 146 9.67 -0.76 11.85
CA VAL A 146 9.34 0.64 11.53
C VAL A 146 8.21 0.63 10.51
N MET A 147 7.12 1.34 10.81
CA MET A 147 5.96 1.52 9.95
C MET A 147 5.88 2.97 9.49
N GLY A 148 6.00 3.16 8.17
CA GLY A 148 5.82 4.44 7.51
C GLY A 148 4.44 4.52 6.87
N ILE A 149 3.62 5.46 7.34
CA ILE A 149 2.33 5.80 6.75
C ILE A 149 2.57 6.88 5.70
N ILE A 150 2.52 6.53 4.43
CA ILE A 150 2.75 7.45 3.32
C ILE A 150 1.55 8.40 3.21
N THR A 151 1.79 9.69 3.44
CA THR A 151 0.76 10.75 3.48
C THR A 151 1.15 11.93 2.59
N ALA A 152 0.19 12.75 2.15
CA ALA A 152 0.44 14.00 1.43
C ALA A 152 0.08 15.24 2.26
N PHE A 153 0.43 16.44 1.77
CA PHE A 153 0.02 17.72 2.39
C PHE A 153 -1.50 17.85 2.51
N SER A 154 -2.25 17.40 1.49
CA SER A 154 -3.71 17.45 1.46
C SER A 154 -4.39 16.45 2.42
N SER A 155 -3.65 15.48 2.97
CA SER A 155 -4.19 14.38 3.76
C SER A 155 -4.36 14.69 5.26
N ARG A 156 -4.41 15.95 5.68
CA ARG A 156 -4.53 16.32 7.11
C ARG A 156 -5.66 15.58 7.83
N LYS A 157 -6.87 15.60 7.25
CA LYS A 157 -8.04 14.92 7.82
C LYS A 157 -7.84 13.39 7.96
N ARG A 158 -7.09 12.77 7.05
CA ARG A 158 -6.77 11.33 7.13
C ARG A 158 -5.81 11.05 8.29
N ARG A 159 -4.78 11.89 8.47
CA ARG A 159 -3.85 11.76 9.62
C ARG A 159 -4.58 11.92 10.95
N ASP A 160 -5.43 12.92 11.07
CA ASP A 160 -6.23 13.14 12.29
C ASP A 160 -7.14 11.92 12.57
N SER A 161 -7.83 11.41 11.55
CA SER A 161 -8.64 10.19 11.67
C SER A 161 -7.80 8.97 12.09
N ILE A 162 -6.58 8.81 11.58
CA ILE A 162 -5.67 7.73 11.97
C ILE A 162 -5.29 7.83 13.46
N ARG A 163 -4.96 9.04 13.95
CA ARG A 163 -4.63 9.30 15.36
C ARG A 163 -5.81 9.08 16.31
N GLU A 164 -7.02 9.37 15.83
CA GLU A 164 -8.27 9.19 16.58
C GLU A 164 -8.74 7.73 16.60
N THR A 165 -8.24 6.88 15.71
CA THR A 165 -8.73 5.50 15.55
C THR A 165 -7.74 4.44 15.98
N TRP A 166 -6.68 4.20 15.21
CA TRP A 166 -5.82 3.01 15.38
C TRP A 166 -4.36 3.32 15.68
N MET A 167 -3.87 4.52 15.38
CA MET A 167 -2.50 4.91 15.69
C MET A 167 -2.46 5.59 17.07
N PRO A 168 -1.73 5.03 18.05
CA PRO A 168 -1.48 5.74 19.29
C PRO A 168 -0.71 7.04 19.03
N HIS A 169 -0.98 8.08 19.83
CA HIS A 169 -0.28 9.36 19.77
C HIS A 169 0.19 9.77 21.18
N GLY A 170 1.08 10.77 21.25
CA GLY A 170 1.63 11.27 22.51
C GLY A 170 2.38 10.19 23.31
N GLU A 171 2.10 10.09 24.61
CA GLU A 171 2.81 9.15 25.49
C GLU A 171 2.54 7.68 25.13
N ASN A 172 1.35 7.36 24.59
CA ASN A 172 1.05 6.00 24.16
C ASN A 172 1.91 5.56 22.96
N LEU A 173 2.23 6.48 22.05
CA LEU A 173 3.14 6.22 20.94
C LEU A 173 4.57 5.97 21.44
N ARG A 174 5.04 6.81 22.37
CA ARG A 174 6.36 6.65 23.01
C ARG A 174 6.47 5.32 23.75
N ARG A 175 5.40 4.91 24.45
CA ARG A 175 5.33 3.62 25.13
C ARG A 175 5.41 2.46 24.15
N LEU A 176 4.68 2.54 23.03
CA LEU A 176 4.73 1.53 21.96
C LEU A 176 6.15 1.37 21.40
N GLU A 177 6.87 2.48 21.22
CA GLU A 177 8.27 2.48 20.76
C GLU A 177 9.22 1.85 21.78
N LYS A 178 9.15 2.29 23.04
CA LYS A 178 10.07 1.84 24.09
C LYS A 178 9.82 0.38 24.50
N GLU A 179 8.57 0.00 24.71
CA GLU A 179 8.22 -1.31 25.27
C GLU A 179 8.13 -2.40 24.21
N LYS A 180 7.64 -2.08 23.01
CA LYS A 180 7.42 -3.07 21.94
C LYS A 180 8.44 -2.96 20.81
N GLY A 181 9.26 -1.90 20.78
CA GLY A 181 10.16 -1.65 19.67
C GLY A 181 9.39 -1.39 18.38
N ILE A 182 8.20 -0.78 18.44
CA ILE A 182 7.38 -0.52 17.27
C ILE A 182 7.38 0.99 17.01
N VAL A 183 7.97 1.39 15.90
CA VAL A 183 8.02 2.80 15.47
C VAL A 183 6.97 3.02 14.40
N VAL A 184 6.10 4.01 14.58
CA VAL A 184 5.08 4.39 13.60
C VAL A 184 5.21 5.87 13.29
N ARG A 185 5.38 6.23 12.01
CA ARG A 185 5.55 7.63 11.59
C ARG A 185 4.74 7.94 10.34
N PHE A 186 4.19 9.14 10.28
CA PHE A 186 3.70 9.73 9.04
C PHE A 186 4.87 10.17 8.17
N VAL A 187 4.95 9.63 6.96
CA VAL A 187 6.06 9.86 6.05
C VAL A 187 5.69 10.93 5.04
N ILE A 188 6.39 12.06 5.10
CA ILE A 188 6.12 13.22 4.26
C ILE A 188 7.44 13.89 3.86
N GLY A 189 7.53 14.28 2.59
CA GLY A 189 8.58 15.12 2.05
C GLY A 189 8.32 16.60 2.33
N HIS A 190 8.98 17.46 1.56
CA HIS A 190 8.82 18.90 1.58
C HIS A 190 8.15 19.40 0.30
N SER A 191 7.64 20.62 0.33
CA SER A 191 7.09 21.25 -0.86
C SER A 191 8.19 21.63 -1.86
N GLY A 192 7.82 21.98 -3.10
CA GLY A 192 8.79 22.38 -4.13
C GLY A 192 9.68 23.57 -3.72
N THR A 193 9.15 24.48 -2.90
CA THR A 193 9.88 25.60 -2.32
C THR A 193 9.95 25.41 -0.82
N ARG A 194 11.14 25.09 -0.29
CA ARG A 194 11.33 24.90 1.16
C ARG A 194 10.85 26.13 1.93
N GLY A 195 10.12 25.89 3.02
CA GLY A 195 9.54 26.95 3.85
C GLY A 195 8.29 27.57 3.23
N SER A 196 7.60 26.86 2.34
CA SER A 196 6.28 27.30 1.90
C SER A 196 5.26 27.20 3.04
N LEU A 197 4.09 27.81 2.84
CA LEU A 197 2.96 27.67 3.77
C LEU A 197 2.62 26.19 4.03
N LEU A 198 2.72 25.32 3.01
CA LEU A 198 2.45 23.89 3.16
C LEU A 198 3.46 23.23 4.12
N ASP A 199 4.75 23.59 4.02
CA ASP A 199 5.77 23.08 4.93
C ASP A 199 5.52 23.57 6.35
N HIS A 200 5.24 24.86 6.54
CA HIS A 200 4.93 25.43 7.86
C HIS A 200 3.70 24.79 8.52
N THR A 201 2.66 24.44 7.75
CA THR A 201 1.49 23.75 8.30
C THR A 201 1.81 22.34 8.81
N VAL A 202 2.76 21.66 8.16
CA VAL A 202 3.24 20.34 8.59
C VAL A 202 4.17 20.49 9.79
N ASP A 203 5.05 21.50 9.80
CA ASP A 203 5.95 21.75 10.92
C ASP A 203 5.17 22.06 12.21
N ALA A 204 4.10 22.85 12.13
CA ALA A 204 3.22 23.11 13.28
C ALA A 204 2.49 21.84 13.76
N GLU A 205 2.14 20.93 12.84
CA GLU A 205 1.55 19.64 13.20
C GLU A 205 2.58 18.72 13.87
N ASP A 206 3.82 18.68 13.37
CA ASP A 206 4.89 17.88 13.94
C ASP A 206 5.33 18.40 15.32
N GLU A 207 5.32 19.72 15.53
CA GLU A 207 5.53 20.31 16.86
C GLU A 207 4.47 19.82 17.87
N GLN A 208 3.22 19.68 17.42
CA GLN A 208 2.12 19.23 18.26
C GLN A 208 2.16 17.72 18.57
N TYR A 209 2.41 16.88 17.57
CA TYR A 209 2.25 15.42 17.68
C TYR A 209 3.57 14.63 17.70
N SER A 210 4.64 15.20 17.14
CA SER A 210 5.97 14.59 17.02
C SER A 210 5.96 13.18 16.42
N ASP A 211 5.13 12.99 15.40
CA ASP A 211 4.85 11.70 14.79
C ASP A 211 5.20 11.64 13.29
N PHE A 212 5.91 12.64 12.75
CA PHE A 212 6.39 12.61 11.38
C PHE A 212 7.79 12.01 11.20
N LEU A 213 8.02 11.50 10.00
CA LEU A 213 9.33 11.26 9.42
C LEU A 213 9.45 12.15 8.18
N ARG A 214 10.19 13.26 8.33
CA ARG A 214 10.45 14.21 7.26
C ARG A 214 11.50 13.63 6.30
N LEU A 215 11.17 13.60 5.01
CA LEU A 215 12.07 13.13 3.95
C LEU A 215 12.65 14.31 3.17
N ASP A 216 13.90 14.16 2.73
CA ASP A 216 14.49 15.02 1.70
C ASP A 216 13.98 14.58 0.32
N HIS A 217 12.72 14.93 0.05
CA HIS A 217 11.98 14.57 -1.14
C HIS A 217 10.97 15.68 -1.44
N VAL A 218 10.95 16.17 -2.67
CA VAL A 218 9.90 17.08 -3.13
C VAL A 218 8.63 16.29 -3.37
N GLU A 219 7.57 16.60 -2.64
CA GLU A 219 6.26 15.99 -2.87
C GLU A 219 5.71 16.40 -4.25
N GLY A 220 5.31 15.41 -5.03
CA GLY A 220 4.74 15.59 -6.35
C GLY A 220 3.74 14.48 -6.69
N TYR A 221 2.85 14.76 -7.65
CA TYR A 221 1.74 13.85 -8.01
C TYR A 221 2.20 12.48 -8.52
N HIS A 222 3.37 12.39 -9.14
CA HIS A 222 3.89 11.15 -9.72
C HIS A 222 5.00 10.47 -8.90
N GLU A 223 5.48 11.09 -7.83
CA GLU A 223 6.72 10.71 -7.17
C GLU A 223 6.58 9.62 -6.08
N LEU A 224 5.43 8.95 -5.98
CA LEU A 224 5.12 8.01 -4.88
C LEU A 224 6.11 6.84 -4.77
N SER A 225 6.56 6.32 -5.90
CA SER A 225 7.57 5.25 -5.95
C SER A 225 8.93 5.74 -5.46
N SER A 226 9.32 6.97 -5.84
CA SER A 226 10.55 7.62 -5.37
C SER A 226 10.48 7.85 -3.86
N LYS A 227 9.38 8.41 -3.38
CA LYS A 227 9.11 8.63 -1.95
C LYS A 227 9.24 7.35 -1.14
N THR A 228 8.69 6.25 -1.64
CA THR A 228 8.74 4.95 -0.96
C THR A 228 10.16 4.40 -0.89
N LEU A 229 10.95 4.53 -1.96
CA LEU A 229 12.37 4.13 -1.96
C LEU A 229 13.20 4.98 -0.99
N ILE A 230 12.95 6.29 -0.96
CA ILE A 230 13.59 7.22 -0.04
C ILE A 230 13.22 6.89 1.40
N TYR A 231 11.93 6.63 1.68
CA TYR A 231 11.44 6.20 2.98
C TYR A 231 12.23 4.99 3.51
N PHE A 232 12.30 3.90 2.74
CA PHE A 232 13.03 2.71 3.20
C PHE A 232 14.51 3.00 3.43
N SER A 233 15.13 3.81 2.55
CA SER A 233 16.53 4.19 2.69
C SER A 233 16.78 4.99 3.97
N THR A 234 15.93 5.98 4.25
CA THR A 234 16.00 6.83 5.45
C THR A 234 15.70 6.03 6.71
N ALA A 235 14.67 5.17 6.69
CA ALA A 235 14.31 4.36 7.83
C ALA A 235 15.43 3.38 8.20
N VAL A 236 16.09 2.77 7.20
CA VAL A 236 17.27 1.92 7.43
C VAL A 236 18.43 2.74 8.01
N ALA A 237 18.64 3.98 7.58
CA ALA A 237 19.71 4.82 8.12
C ALA A 237 19.49 5.19 9.60
N ILE A 238 18.24 5.35 10.04
CA ILE A 238 17.90 5.79 11.41
C ILE A 238 17.75 4.62 12.38
N TRP A 239 17.07 3.54 11.98
CA TRP A 239 16.72 2.42 12.86
C TRP A 239 17.32 1.10 12.39
N ASP A 240 17.73 0.26 13.33
CA ASP A 240 18.04 -1.15 13.07
C ASP A 240 16.80 -2.02 13.37
N ALA A 241 15.92 -2.17 12.38
CA ALA A 241 14.64 -2.89 12.52
C ALA A 241 14.69 -4.29 11.90
N ASP A 242 13.93 -5.26 12.45
CA ASP A 242 13.76 -6.56 11.78
C ASP A 242 12.93 -6.42 10.49
N PHE A 243 11.92 -5.54 10.52
CA PHE A 243 11.04 -5.25 9.40
C PHE A 243 10.82 -3.74 9.18
N TYR A 244 10.61 -3.38 7.92
CA TYR A 244 10.21 -2.05 7.49
C TYR A 244 8.89 -2.17 6.72
N ILE A 245 7.92 -1.32 7.01
CA ILE A 245 6.54 -1.48 6.56
C ILE A 245 6.08 -0.18 5.90
N LYS A 246 5.49 -0.31 4.71
CA LYS A 246 4.81 0.79 4.04
C LYS A 246 3.31 0.62 4.21
N VAL A 247 2.61 1.70 4.55
CA VAL A 247 1.14 1.77 4.70
C VAL A 247 0.62 3.02 4.00
N ASP A 248 -0.53 2.96 3.34
CA ASP A 248 -1.24 4.15 2.84
C ASP A 248 -2.10 4.82 3.93
N ASP A 249 -2.29 6.14 3.83
CA ASP A 249 -3.04 6.94 4.80
C ASP A 249 -4.58 6.74 4.75
N ASP A 250 -5.09 5.86 3.89
CA ASP A 250 -6.49 5.41 3.85
C ASP A 250 -6.69 3.95 4.29
N VAL A 251 -5.72 3.40 5.02
CA VAL A 251 -5.76 2.03 5.55
C VAL A 251 -5.90 2.04 7.07
N HIS A 252 -6.75 1.16 7.58
CA HIS A 252 -6.81 0.85 9.01
C HIS A 252 -5.93 -0.35 9.33
N VAL A 253 -5.02 -0.23 10.30
CA VAL A 253 -4.08 -1.29 10.66
C VAL A 253 -4.28 -1.77 12.09
N ASN A 254 -4.49 -3.08 12.25
CA ASN A 254 -4.40 -3.72 13.56
C ASN A 254 -2.93 -4.02 13.89
N ILE A 255 -2.29 -3.13 14.64
CA ILE A 255 -0.86 -3.21 15.00
C ILE A 255 -0.52 -4.51 15.74
N GLY A 256 -1.41 -5.00 16.62
CA GLY A 256 -1.19 -6.23 17.39
C GLY A 256 -1.17 -7.49 16.52
N VAL A 257 -2.13 -7.61 15.60
CA VAL A 257 -2.20 -8.73 14.65
C VAL A 257 -1.04 -8.67 13.65
N LEU A 258 -0.69 -7.48 13.17
CA LEU A 258 0.46 -7.26 12.31
C LEU A 258 1.76 -7.67 13.01
N GLY A 259 1.99 -7.20 14.23
CA GLY A 259 3.16 -7.54 15.02
C GLY A 259 3.28 -9.05 15.27
N SER A 260 2.18 -9.69 15.68
CA SER A 260 2.14 -11.15 15.87
C SER A 260 2.44 -11.91 14.57
N THR A 261 1.98 -11.38 13.43
CA THR A 261 2.25 -11.97 12.12
C THR A 261 3.71 -11.86 11.73
N LEU A 262 4.32 -10.67 11.84
CA LEU A 262 5.73 -10.46 11.53
C LEU A 262 6.67 -11.23 12.47
N ALA A 263 6.28 -11.42 13.73
CA ALA A 263 7.07 -12.20 14.68
C ALA A 263 7.30 -13.64 14.20
N ARG A 264 6.29 -14.25 13.55
CA ARG A 264 6.41 -15.59 12.94
C ARG A 264 7.34 -15.63 11.72
N HIS A 265 7.65 -14.48 11.13
CA HIS A 265 8.54 -14.37 9.97
C HIS A 265 9.97 -13.96 10.35
N ARG A 266 10.27 -13.67 11.61
CA ARG A 266 11.56 -13.10 12.04
C ARG A 266 12.77 -13.98 11.72
N SER A 267 12.61 -15.30 11.73
CA SER A 267 13.67 -16.26 11.40
C SER A 267 13.84 -16.52 9.90
N LYS A 268 12.94 -15.99 9.05
CA LYS A 268 12.97 -16.22 7.61
C LYS A 268 13.77 -15.10 6.93
N PRO A 269 14.77 -15.43 6.10
CA PRO A 269 15.53 -14.43 5.36
C PRO A 269 14.67 -13.84 4.23
N ARG A 270 14.97 -12.60 3.81
CA ARG A 270 14.44 -11.96 2.58
C ARG A 270 12.92 -11.95 2.45
N ILE A 271 12.24 -11.59 3.52
CA ILE A 271 10.78 -11.50 3.50
C ILE A 271 10.34 -10.27 2.73
N TYR A 272 9.42 -10.48 1.79
CA TYR A 272 8.54 -9.50 1.19
C TYR A 272 7.13 -10.04 1.30
N THR A 273 6.28 -9.37 2.08
CA THR A 273 4.94 -9.86 2.41
C THR A 273 3.90 -8.74 2.34
N GLY A 274 2.68 -9.10 1.96
CA GLY A 274 1.56 -8.19 1.72
C GLY A 274 0.48 -8.93 0.92
N CYS A 275 -0.56 -8.21 0.51
CA CYS A 275 -1.56 -8.78 -0.40
C CYS A 275 -0.98 -8.91 -1.80
N MET A 276 -0.39 -10.08 -2.09
CA MET A 276 0.30 -10.37 -3.35
C MET A 276 -0.67 -10.48 -4.51
N LYS A 277 -0.41 -9.74 -5.58
CA LYS A 277 -1.18 -9.79 -6.82
C LYS A 277 -0.25 -9.93 -8.03
N SER A 278 -0.83 -10.38 -9.11
CA SER A 278 -0.30 -10.33 -10.47
C SER A 278 -1.49 -10.18 -11.40
N GLY A 279 -1.32 -9.45 -12.49
CA GLY A 279 -2.39 -9.12 -13.41
C GLY A 279 -1.83 -8.63 -14.75
N PRO A 280 -2.69 -8.48 -15.77
CA PRO A 280 -2.25 -8.00 -17.07
C PRO A 280 -1.63 -6.62 -16.96
N VAL A 281 -0.60 -6.38 -17.77
CA VAL A 281 -0.02 -5.04 -17.91
C VAL A 281 -1.01 -4.15 -18.64
N LEU A 282 -1.28 -2.97 -18.07
CA LEU A 282 -2.29 -2.06 -18.58
C LEU A 282 -1.71 -1.17 -19.69
N ALA A 283 -1.56 -1.73 -20.89
CA ALA A 283 -0.95 -1.06 -22.05
C ALA A 283 -1.87 -0.02 -22.74
N LYS A 284 -3.19 -0.04 -22.47
CA LYS A 284 -4.16 0.82 -23.14
C LYS A 284 -4.19 2.23 -22.53
N GLN A 285 -3.97 3.26 -23.35
CA GLN A 285 -4.11 4.66 -22.90
C GLN A 285 -5.54 4.97 -22.41
N GLY A 286 -5.66 5.87 -21.43
CA GLY A 286 -6.94 6.32 -20.88
C GLY A 286 -7.55 5.42 -19.80
N VAL A 287 -6.95 4.26 -19.51
CA VAL A 287 -7.34 3.45 -18.33
C VAL A 287 -6.61 3.95 -17.08
N LYS A 288 -7.27 3.81 -15.93
CA LYS A 288 -6.63 4.10 -14.63
C LYS A 288 -5.41 3.19 -14.46
N TYR A 289 -4.26 3.77 -14.13
CA TYR A 289 -2.97 3.08 -14.01
C TYR A 289 -2.41 2.52 -15.33
N HIS A 290 -2.69 3.17 -16.46
CA HIS A 290 -1.96 2.92 -17.70
C HIS A 290 -0.44 2.92 -17.46
N GLU A 291 0.25 1.91 -17.98
CA GLU A 291 1.70 1.75 -17.88
C GLU A 291 2.35 2.29 -19.16
N PRO A 292 2.97 3.49 -19.13
CA PRO A 292 3.55 4.08 -20.33
C PRO A 292 4.71 3.25 -20.90
N GLU A 293 5.39 2.49 -20.04
CA GLU A 293 6.50 1.63 -20.43
C GLU A 293 6.10 0.16 -20.51
N TYR A 294 4.86 -0.14 -20.92
CA TYR A 294 4.30 -1.50 -20.94
C TYR A 294 5.16 -2.48 -21.76
N TRP A 295 5.82 -1.99 -22.82
CA TRP A 295 6.72 -2.74 -23.69
C TRP A 295 7.90 -3.37 -22.94
N LYS A 296 8.28 -2.85 -21.76
CA LYS A 296 9.32 -3.45 -20.91
C LYS A 296 8.89 -4.77 -20.28
N PHE A 297 7.58 -5.00 -20.20
CA PHE A 297 7.00 -6.23 -19.70
C PHE A 297 6.75 -7.25 -20.81
N GLY A 298 7.18 -6.96 -22.04
CA GLY A 298 7.02 -7.79 -23.23
C GLY A 298 5.84 -7.37 -24.11
N GLU A 299 5.34 -8.33 -24.90
CA GLU A 299 4.19 -8.18 -25.80
C GLU A 299 2.84 -8.08 -25.05
N GLU A 300 1.78 -7.75 -25.80
CA GLU A 300 0.42 -7.66 -25.30
C GLU A 300 -0.05 -9.01 -24.70
N GLY A 301 -0.66 -8.96 -23.51
CA GLY A 301 -1.04 -10.16 -22.75
C GLY A 301 -0.05 -10.56 -21.65
N ASN A 302 1.12 -9.93 -21.59
CA ASN A 302 2.03 -10.11 -20.46
C ASN A 302 1.45 -9.60 -19.13
N LYS A 303 1.94 -10.19 -18.05
CA LYS A 303 1.49 -9.89 -16.68
C LYS A 303 2.61 -9.20 -15.90
N TYR A 304 2.22 -8.32 -14.99
CA TYR A 304 3.15 -7.81 -13.99
C TYR A 304 3.75 -8.97 -13.18
N PHE A 305 5.03 -8.83 -12.86
CA PHE A 305 5.66 -9.63 -11.82
C PHE A 305 4.81 -9.62 -10.55
N ARG A 306 4.83 -10.71 -9.80
CA ARG A 306 4.10 -10.80 -8.54
C ARG A 306 4.61 -9.71 -7.59
N HIS A 307 3.70 -8.87 -7.12
CA HIS A 307 4.00 -7.76 -6.22
C HIS A 307 2.90 -7.59 -5.19
N ALA A 308 3.23 -6.98 -4.05
CA ALA A 308 2.24 -6.63 -3.05
C ALA A 308 1.39 -5.44 -3.52
N THR A 309 0.12 -5.45 -3.15
CA THR A 309 -0.78 -4.32 -3.33
C THR A 309 -0.25 -3.09 -2.58
N GLY A 310 -0.47 -1.90 -3.14
CA GLY A 310 0.08 -0.64 -2.60
C GLY A 310 -0.32 -0.36 -1.15
N GLN A 311 -1.53 -0.73 -0.73
CA GLN A 311 -2.11 -0.38 0.57
C GLN A 311 -1.22 -0.68 1.77
N LEU A 312 -0.66 -1.89 1.84
CA LEU A 312 0.21 -2.31 2.94
C LEU A 312 1.12 -3.46 2.52
N TYR A 313 2.41 -3.31 2.79
CA TYR A 313 3.37 -4.41 2.68
C TYR A 313 4.57 -4.22 3.63
N ALA A 314 5.20 -5.32 3.99
CA ALA A 314 6.38 -5.35 4.85
C ALA A 314 7.55 -6.04 4.14
N ILE A 315 8.74 -5.51 4.38
CA ILE A 315 10.01 -6.06 3.92
C ILE A 315 10.95 -6.30 5.10
N SER A 316 11.72 -7.38 5.04
CA SER A 316 12.78 -7.67 6.02
C SER A 316 13.93 -6.67 5.95
N LYS A 317 14.70 -6.58 7.03
CA LYS A 317 15.95 -5.81 7.12
C LYS A 317 16.88 -6.00 5.92
N GLU A 318 17.12 -7.24 5.51
CA GLU A 318 18.03 -7.57 4.42
C GLU A 318 17.57 -6.92 3.11
N LEU A 319 16.28 -7.03 2.80
CA LEU A 319 15.70 -6.46 1.59
C LEU A 319 15.68 -4.93 1.64
N ALA A 320 15.32 -4.33 2.78
CA ALA A 320 15.37 -2.88 2.95
C ALA A 320 16.79 -2.33 2.80
N THR A 321 17.79 -3.04 3.35
CA THR A 321 19.21 -2.69 3.20
C THR A 321 19.64 -2.76 1.74
N TYR A 322 19.21 -3.80 1.02
CA TYR A 322 19.49 -3.93 -0.41
C TYR A 322 18.88 -2.77 -1.23
N LEU A 323 17.64 -2.38 -0.94
CA LEU A 323 17.00 -1.23 -1.59
C LEU A 323 17.78 0.06 -1.32
N SER A 324 18.22 0.26 -0.07
CA SER A 324 19.02 1.44 0.33
C SER A 324 20.36 1.51 -0.41
N VAL A 325 21.12 0.42 -0.43
CA VAL A 325 22.42 0.34 -1.12
C VAL A 325 22.29 0.54 -2.63
N ASN A 326 21.24 -0.01 -3.23
CA ASN A 326 21.01 0.05 -4.68
C ASN A 326 20.07 1.18 -5.11
N ARG A 327 19.78 2.15 -4.23
CA ARG A 327 18.83 3.24 -4.47
C ARG A 327 19.08 3.97 -5.79
N ARG A 328 20.34 4.20 -6.17
CA ARG A 328 20.69 4.92 -7.42
C ARG A 328 20.26 4.15 -8.68
N LEU A 329 20.42 2.83 -8.69
CA LEU A 329 20.00 1.98 -9.82
C LEU A 329 18.48 1.87 -9.89
N LEU A 330 17.83 1.71 -8.75
CA LEU A 330 16.37 1.55 -8.65
C LEU A 330 15.63 2.86 -8.93
N GLY A 331 16.17 4.00 -8.48
CA GLY A 331 15.61 5.33 -8.76
C GLY A 331 15.56 5.65 -10.25
N PHE A 332 16.51 5.14 -11.04
CA PHE A 332 16.51 5.30 -12.50
C PHE A 332 15.34 4.57 -13.18
N MET A 333 14.96 3.39 -12.67
CA MET A 333 13.78 2.66 -13.17
C MET A 333 12.48 3.37 -12.81
N VAL A 334 12.42 3.96 -11.63
CA VAL A 334 11.26 4.71 -11.12
C VAL A 334 11.04 6.04 -11.86
N HIS A 335 12.11 6.74 -12.20
CA HIS A 335 12.02 8.01 -12.94
C HIS A 335 11.61 7.79 -14.40
N ARG A 336 12.10 6.72 -15.04
CA ARG A 336 11.75 6.39 -16.44
C ARG A 336 10.27 6.02 -16.62
N SER A 337 9.67 5.28 -15.69
CA SER A 337 8.24 4.93 -15.78
C SER A 337 7.32 6.13 -15.59
N GLN A 338 7.78 7.16 -14.88
CA GLN A 338 7.04 8.41 -14.68
C GLN A 338 7.19 9.38 -15.87
N CYS A 339 8.39 9.54 -16.42
CA CYS A 339 8.63 10.42 -17.57
C CYS A 339 7.99 9.91 -18.88
N GLY A 340 7.67 8.62 -18.99
CA GLY A 340 6.91 8.07 -20.12
C GLY A 340 5.47 8.58 -20.24
N ALA A 341 4.91 9.19 -19.19
CA ALA A 341 3.56 9.76 -19.21
C ALA A 341 3.47 11.16 -19.87
N HIS A 342 4.60 11.74 -20.28
CA HIS A 342 4.70 13.10 -20.85
C HIS A 342 5.03 13.15 -22.35
N ARG A 343 4.84 12.07 -23.10
CA ARG A 343 4.92 12.09 -24.56
C ARG A 343 3.63 11.66 -25.24
#